data_AF-A0A387GRK5-F1
#
_entry.id   AF-A0A387GRK5-F1
#
_cell.length_a   1.000
_cell.length_b   1.000
_cell.length_c   1.000
_cell.angle_alpha   90.00
_cell.angle_beta   90.00
_cell.angle_gamma   90.00
#
_symmetry.space_group_name_H-M   'P 1'
#
loop_
_entity.id
_entity.type
_entity.pdbx_description
1 polymer ?
#
loop_
_entity_poly.entity_id
_entity_poly.type
_entity_poly.pdbx_seq_one_letter_code
_entity_poly.pdbx_strand_id
1 'polypeptide(L)'
;MYRITLECHDVPAAAGDEAARNITETFRLHYPHEHNVSCTFVDGKLRLVAENDYDPEGLNLMDEFSDNICAYVEPFDGDLKLVSIETLR
;
A
#
# COMPACT_ATOMS: atom_id res chain seq x y z
N MET A 1 16.19 6.66 -6.00
CA MET A 1 14.73 6.43 -5.92
C MET A 1 14.50 4.93 -5.78
N TYR A 2 13.55 4.54 -4.96
CA TYR A 2 13.17 3.18 -4.66
C TYR A 2 11.76 2.96 -5.22
N ARG A 3 11.49 1.79 -5.78
CA ARG A 3 10.12 1.29 -5.98
C ARG A 3 9.87 0.23 -4.93
N ILE A 4 8.88 0.45 -4.09
CA ILE A 4 8.54 -0.42 -2.97
C ILE A 4 7.20 -1.10 -3.29
N THR A 5 7.14 -2.41 -3.08
CA THR A 5 5.90 -3.19 -3.19
C THR A 5 5.55 -3.77 -1.83
N LEU A 6 4.34 -3.50 -1.38
CA LEU A 6 3.75 -4.03 -0.14
C LEU A 6 2.51 -4.85 -0.46
N GLU A 7 2.21 -5.84 0.38
CA GLU A 7 0.97 -6.61 0.32
C GLU A 7 0.34 -6.76 1.70
N CYS A 8 -0.96 -6.48 1.80
CA CYS A 8 -1.79 -6.91 2.92
C CYS A 8 -2.62 -8.13 2.48
N HIS A 9 -2.48 -9.24 3.21
CA HIS A 9 -3.12 -10.52 2.92
C HIS A 9 -4.39 -10.70 3.74
N ASP A 10 -5.23 -11.63 3.29
CA ASP A 10 -6.49 -12.03 3.94
C ASP A 10 -7.51 -10.87 4.09
N VAL A 11 -7.42 -9.89 3.20
CA VAL A 11 -8.34 -8.75 3.14
C VAL A 11 -9.74 -9.25 2.73
N PRO A 12 -10.80 -8.88 3.48
CA PRO A 12 -12.17 -9.27 3.15
C PRO A 12 -12.57 -8.85 1.73
N ALA A 13 -13.05 -9.81 0.93
CA ALA A 13 -13.41 -9.58 -0.46
C ALA A 13 -14.47 -8.48 -0.65
N ALA A 14 -15.35 -8.28 0.33
CA ALA A 14 -16.37 -7.23 0.29
C ALA A 14 -15.80 -5.82 0.40
N ALA A 15 -14.59 -5.64 0.94
CA ALA A 15 -13.95 -4.33 1.14
C ALA A 15 -12.82 -4.04 0.13
N GLY A 16 -12.18 -5.07 -0.41
CA GLY A 16 -10.91 -4.94 -1.13
C GLY A 16 -10.93 -3.97 -2.33
N ASP A 17 -11.93 -4.07 -3.20
CA ASP A 17 -12.01 -3.22 -4.40
C ASP A 17 -12.24 -1.74 -4.10
N GLU A 18 -13.01 -1.43 -3.05
CA GLU A 18 -13.27 -0.06 -2.61
C GLU A 18 -12.05 0.48 -1.86
N ALA A 19 -11.47 -0.31 -0.96
CA ALA A 19 -10.25 0.04 -0.24
C ALA A 19 -9.10 0.35 -1.22
N ALA A 20 -8.85 -0.49 -2.22
CA ALA A 20 -7.79 -0.25 -3.21
C ALA A 20 -7.93 1.11 -3.93
N ARG A 21 -9.16 1.50 -4.28
CA ARG A 21 -9.46 2.79 -4.89
C ARG A 21 -9.21 3.94 -3.93
N ASN A 22 -9.80 3.88 -2.73
CA ASN A 22 -9.67 4.91 -1.72
C ASN A 22 -8.21 5.13 -1.30
N ILE A 23 -7.46 4.05 -1.09
CA ILE A 23 -6.02 4.11 -0.76
C ILE A 23 -5.24 4.78 -1.90
N THR A 24 -5.49 4.40 -3.16
CA THR A 24 -4.82 5.03 -4.31
C THR A 24 -5.10 6.54 -4.39
N GLU A 25 -6.34 6.96 -4.16
CA GLU A 25 -6.72 8.38 -4.17
C GLU A 25 -6.08 9.14 -3.00
N THR A 26 -6.11 8.57 -1.79
CA THR A 26 -5.54 9.17 -0.60
C THR A 26 -4.04 9.37 -0.71
N PHE A 27 -3.30 8.37 -1.19
CA PHE A 27 -1.86 8.53 -1.46
C PHE A 27 -1.59 9.67 -2.46
N ARG A 28 -2.36 9.76 -3.54
CA ARG A 28 -2.20 10.83 -4.53
C ARG A 28 -2.52 12.23 -4.00
N LEU A 29 -3.46 12.35 -3.07
CA LEU A 29 -3.93 13.64 -2.55
C LEU A 29 -3.14 14.11 -1.32
N HIS A 30 -2.67 13.18 -0.49
CA HIS A 30 -2.19 13.49 0.85
C HIS A 30 -0.73 13.11 1.12
N TYR A 31 -0.09 12.35 0.22
CA TYR A 31 1.28 11.85 0.39
C TYR A 31 2.16 12.36 -0.77
N PRO A 32 2.52 13.66 -0.77
CA PRO A 32 3.22 14.29 -1.91
C PRO A 32 4.62 13.74 -2.16
N HIS A 33 5.19 13.03 -1.18
CA HIS A 33 6.50 12.37 -1.25
C HIS A 33 6.43 10.96 -1.84
N GLU A 34 5.22 10.42 -2.05
CA GLU A 34 5.00 9.16 -2.75
C GLU A 34 4.62 9.42 -4.21
N HIS A 35 5.25 8.68 -5.12
CA HIS A 35 5.10 8.84 -6.56
C HIS A 35 4.65 7.55 -7.23
N ASN A 36 4.05 7.69 -8.42
CA ASN A 36 3.61 6.56 -9.24
C ASN A 36 2.75 5.52 -8.47
N VAL A 37 1.96 6.00 -7.51
CA VAL A 37 1.22 5.13 -6.58
C VAL A 37 0.08 4.38 -7.27
N SER A 38 -0.01 3.09 -6.98
CA SER A 38 -1.11 2.21 -7.36
C SER A 38 -1.39 1.19 -6.24
N CYS A 39 -2.64 1.11 -5.79
CA CYS A 39 -3.13 0.01 -4.95
C CYS A 39 -4.12 -0.85 -5.76
N THR A 40 -3.97 -2.17 -5.69
CA THR A 40 -4.83 -3.14 -6.40
C THR A 40 -5.30 -4.22 -5.46
N PHE A 41 -6.49 -4.78 -5.72
CA PHE A 41 -7.04 -5.91 -4.97
C PHE A 41 -7.20 -7.13 -5.87
N VAL A 42 -6.55 -8.24 -5.51
CA VAL A 42 -6.65 -9.53 -6.22
C VAL A 42 -6.50 -10.67 -5.21
N ASP A 43 -7.38 -11.68 -5.29
CA ASP A 43 -7.29 -12.92 -4.50
C ASP A 43 -7.06 -12.70 -2.99
N GLY A 44 -7.82 -11.78 -2.38
CA GLY A 44 -7.71 -11.49 -0.94
C GLY A 44 -6.50 -10.63 -0.57
N LYS A 45 -5.83 -10.00 -1.53
CA LYS A 45 -4.62 -9.21 -1.29
C LYS A 45 -4.76 -7.79 -1.80
N LEU A 46 -4.54 -6.82 -0.92
CA LEU A 46 -4.24 -5.45 -1.32
C LEU A 46 -2.74 -5.35 -1.60
N ARG A 47 -2.38 -4.99 -2.83
CA ARG A 47 -0.98 -4.73 -3.22
C ARG A 47 -0.80 -3.24 -3.50
N LEU A 48 0.06 -2.59 -2.72
CA LEU A 48 0.49 -1.21 -2.93
C LEU A 48 1.87 -1.19 -3.62
N VAL A 49 2.00 -0.37 -4.66
CA VAL A 49 3.28 -0.02 -5.27
C VAL A 49 3.41 1.49 -5.25
N ALA A 50 4.55 1.98 -4.76
CA ALA A 50 4.87 3.41 -4.76
C ALA A 50 6.37 3.62 -4.97
N GLU A 51 6.74 4.84 -5.34
CA GLU A 51 8.12 5.26 -5.55
C GLU A 51 8.47 6.47 -4.70
N ASN A 52 9.59 6.42 -4.00
CA ASN A 52 10.12 7.54 -3.21
C ASN A 52 11.66 7.51 -3.20
N ASP A 53 12.32 8.52 -2.65
CA ASP A 53 13.80 8.61 -2.60
C ASP A 53 14.38 8.57 -1.17
N TYR A 54 13.53 8.36 -0.17
CA TYR A 54 13.88 8.46 1.24
C TYR A 54 13.65 7.18 2.07
N ASP A 55 12.98 6.15 1.52
CA ASP A 55 12.60 4.94 2.27
C ASP A 55 13.33 3.67 1.80
N PRO A 56 14.65 3.54 2.06
CA PRO A 56 15.46 2.42 1.56
C PRO A 56 15.06 1.06 2.15
N GLU A 57 14.31 1.05 3.25
CA GLU A 57 13.86 -0.15 3.96
C GLU A 57 12.36 -0.39 3.82
N GLY A 58 11.62 0.50 3.14
CA GLY A 58 10.18 0.37 2.93
C GLY A 58 9.33 0.51 4.20
N LEU A 59 9.92 0.96 5.31
CA LEU A 59 9.26 0.99 6.62
C LEU A 59 8.29 2.17 6.73
N ASN A 60 8.63 3.31 6.12
CA ASN A 60 7.74 4.47 6.14
C ASN A 60 6.49 4.21 5.29
N LEU A 61 6.67 3.69 4.07
CA LEU A 61 5.54 3.34 3.23
C LEU A 61 4.66 2.25 3.88
N MET A 62 5.26 1.32 4.62
CA MET A 62 4.53 0.27 5.34
C MET A 62 3.64 0.84 6.44
N ASP A 63 4.13 1.81 7.20
CA ASP A 63 3.36 2.51 8.23
C ASP A 63 2.17 3.26 7.61
N GLU A 64 2.45 4.05 6.56
CA GLU A 64 1.42 4.83 5.85
C GLU A 64 0.35 3.93 5.21
N PHE A 65 0.75 2.79 4.65
CA PHE A 65 -0.18 1.83 4.07
C PHE A 65 -1.04 1.16 5.16
N SER A 66 -0.45 0.81 6.30
CA SER A 66 -1.18 0.26 7.45
C SER A 66 -2.25 1.22 7.96
N ASP A 67 -1.92 2.51 8.12
CA ASP A 67 -2.87 3.55 8.52
C ASP A 67 -4.06 3.63 7.54
N ASN A 68 -3.77 3.56 6.25
CA ASN A 68 -4.77 3.60 5.19
C ASN A 68 -5.66 2.35 5.18
N ILE A 69 -5.11 1.16 5.41
CA ILE A 69 -5.91 -0.06 5.56
C ILE A 69 -6.86 0.07 6.75
N CYS A 70 -6.36 0.56 7.89
CA CYS A 70 -7.18 0.76 9.09
C CYS A 70 -8.30 1.80 8.89
N ALA A 71 -8.09 2.79 8.01
CA ALA A 71 -9.08 3.80 7.70
C ALA A 71 -10.21 3.30 6.79
N TYR A 72 -9.94 2.33 5.93
CA TYR A 72 -10.86 1.90 4.86
C TYR A 72 -11.36 0.46 4.97
N VAL A 73 -10.80 -0.34 5.86
CA VAL A 73 -11.18 -1.74 6.04
C VAL A 73 -11.51 -1.97 7.51
N GLU A 74 -12.70 -2.51 7.77
CA GLU A 74 -13.09 -2.97 9.10
C GLU A 74 -12.07 -3.99 9.65
N PRO A 75 -11.83 -4.06 10.98
CA PRO A 75 -10.82 -4.94 11.55
C PRO A 75 -10.93 -6.40 11.09
N PHE A 76 -9.80 -6.98 10.69
CA PHE A 76 -9.67 -8.34 10.21
C PHE A 76 -8.32 -8.93 10.63
N ASP A 77 -8.20 -10.26 10.61
CA ASP A 77 -6.95 -10.97 10.90
C ASP A 77 -6.09 -11.06 9.63
N GLY A 78 -5.50 -9.92 9.25
CA GLY A 78 -4.67 -9.76 8.08
C GLY A 78 -3.17 -9.72 8.39
N ASP A 79 -2.35 -9.84 7.34
CA ASP A 79 -0.89 -9.81 7.47
C ASP A 79 -0.27 -8.87 6.43
N LEU A 80 0.54 -7.91 6.90
CA LEU A 80 1.20 -6.90 6.07
C LEU A 80 2.65 -7.28 5.81
N LYS A 81 3.04 -7.29 4.54
CA LYS A 81 4.34 -7.77 4.08
C LYS A 81 5.02 -6.79 3.14
N LEU A 82 6.31 -6.59 3.37
CA LEU A 82 7.22 -6.04 2.38
C LEU A 82 7.56 -7.11 1.33
N VAL A 83 7.19 -6.88 0.07
CA VAL A 83 7.40 -7.82 -1.03
C VAL A 83 8.71 -7.55 -1.75
N SER A 84 8.97 -6.29 -2.11
CA SER A 84 10.22 -5.91 -2.78
C SER A 84 10.58 -4.44 -2.56
N ILE A 85 11.88 -4.17 -2.66
CA ILE A 85 12.45 -2.83 -2.80
C ILE A 85 13.40 -2.87 -3.99
N GLU A 86 13.11 -2.07 -5.01
CA GLU A 86 13.92 -1.97 -6.22
C GLU A 86 14.60 -0.60 -6.26
N THR A 87 15.93 -0.56 -6.38
CA THR A 87 16.63 0.70 -6.67
C THR A 87 16.43 1.07 -8.14
N LEU A 88 15.79 2.21 -8.37
CA LEU A 88 15.63 2.80 -9.69
C LEU A 88 16.88 3.59 -10.06
N ARG A 89 17.38 3.38 -11.28
CA ARG A 89 18.56 4.05 -11.84
C ARG A 89 18.17 5.18 -12.77
#